data_AF-A0AB38FW96-F1
#
_entry.id   AF-A0AB38FW96-F1
#
_cell.length_a   1.000
_cell.length_b   1.000
_cell.length_c   1.000
_cell.angle_alpha   90.00
_cell.angle_beta   90.00
_cell.angle_gamma   90.00
#
_symmetry.space_group_name_H-M   'P 1'
#
loop_
_entity.id
_entity.type
_entity.pdbx_description
1 polymer ?
#
loop_
_entity_poly.entity_id
_entity_poly.type
_entity_poly.pdbx_seq_one_letter_code
_entity_poly.pdbx_strand_id
1 'polypeptide(L)'
;MLMKQMMRFTRTLREVAAGGLPGLLLCVLVMVIARTQDAPAAETWLPSRDITITGRVIAPSCQAHMDTDTLTFGTQKTDGSRSSASRGDGDDSRQVLNLQLSECEFNGLGLKFKAEAQGEHPERGILRRQEDSAVSQQMYYTLGPQKATAQLDNLLQTLSPDSAALVKDAQGDTYFRLNQDEYWFDMNATLKDGEVMNIPLVVQVHHSDDSPQKENRDRQRNTEGDLSANFTLQLSWR
;
A
#
# COMPACT_ATOMS: atom_id res chain seq x y z
N MET A 1 3.55 63.52 -53.65
CA MET A 1 3.98 64.85 -53.19
C MET A 1 4.41 64.73 -51.73
N LEU A 2 5.70 64.98 -51.51
CA LEU A 2 6.40 65.33 -50.26
C LEU A 2 6.28 64.47 -48.98
N MET A 3 7.45 63.90 -48.66
CA MET A 3 8.06 63.70 -47.34
C MET A 3 7.81 64.84 -46.34
N LYS A 4 7.67 64.48 -45.05
CA LYS A 4 8.18 65.23 -43.88
C LYS A 4 8.30 64.24 -42.71
N GLN A 5 9.53 63.79 -42.43
CA GLN A 5 10.39 64.27 -41.33
C GLN A 5 9.85 63.88 -39.94
N MET A 6 10.48 62.90 -39.29
CA MET A 6 11.67 63.02 -38.42
C MET A 6 11.37 63.62 -37.04
N MET A 7 11.97 62.96 -36.03
CA MET A 7 12.14 63.37 -34.64
C MET A 7 10.94 63.19 -33.70
N ARG A 8 11.01 62.10 -32.92
CA ARG A 8 11.09 62.14 -31.44
C ARG A 8 11.40 60.74 -30.87
N PHE A 9 12.52 60.16 -31.31
CA PHE A 9 13.22 59.12 -30.56
C PHE A 9 14.20 59.85 -29.64
N THR A 10 13.79 60.14 -28.41
CA THR A 10 14.66 60.45 -27.23
C THR A 10 13.79 60.98 -26.10
N ARG A 11 13.14 60.07 -25.37
CA ARG A 11 12.86 60.18 -23.93
C ARG A 11 12.01 59.00 -23.51
N THR A 12 12.69 57.96 -23.02
CA THR A 12 12.32 57.10 -21.87
C THR A 12 13.21 55.85 -21.84
N LEU A 13 14.53 56.02 -21.98
CA LEU A 13 15.51 55.00 -21.58
C LEU A 13 15.93 55.24 -20.13
N ARG A 14 14.96 55.17 -19.22
CA ARG A 14 15.25 55.17 -17.79
C ARG A 14 14.17 54.45 -17.01
N GLU A 15 13.84 53.23 -17.42
CA GLU A 15 13.03 52.30 -16.61
C GLU A 15 13.04 50.87 -17.19
N VAL A 16 14.22 50.36 -17.57
CA VAL A 16 14.38 48.92 -17.87
C VAL A 16 15.62 48.41 -17.14
N ALA A 17 15.63 48.56 -15.82
CA ALA A 17 16.67 47.97 -14.97
C ALA A 17 16.16 47.53 -13.58
N ALA A 18 14.83 47.45 -13.39
CA ALA A 18 14.26 47.13 -12.08
C ALA A 18 13.09 46.12 -12.13
N GLY A 19 12.99 45.31 -13.19
CA GLY A 19 11.84 44.40 -13.36
C GLY A 19 12.17 42.92 -13.57
N GLY A 20 13.43 42.55 -13.76
CA GLY A 20 13.80 41.18 -14.21
C GLY A 20 14.11 40.17 -13.11
N LEU A 21 14.44 40.62 -11.90
CA LEU A 21 14.92 39.76 -10.82
C LEU A 21 13.85 39.20 -9.87
N PRO A 22 12.72 39.87 -9.56
CA PRO A 22 11.76 39.28 -8.62
C PRO A 22 10.94 38.15 -9.24
N GLY A 23 10.74 38.15 -10.57
CA GLY A 23 9.98 37.10 -11.26
C GLY A 23 10.72 35.75 -11.32
N LEU A 24 12.04 35.78 -11.47
CA LEU A 24 12.86 34.57 -11.56
C LEU A 24 13.07 33.92 -10.17
N LEU A 25 13.19 34.74 -9.11
CA LEU A 25 13.21 34.28 -7.73
C LEU A 25 11.89 33.63 -7.30
N LEU A 26 10.74 34.14 -7.78
CA LEU A 26 9.43 33.56 -7.49
C LEU A 26 9.24 32.19 -8.17
N CYS A 27 9.71 32.02 -9.42
CA CYS A 27 9.66 30.72 -10.10
C CYS A 27 10.55 29.65 -9.42
N VAL A 28 11.72 30.04 -8.90
CA VAL A 28 12.59 29.12 -8.14
C VAL A 28 11.96 28.78 -6.79
N LEU A 29 11.34 29.74 -6.11
CA LEU A 29 10.64 29.48 -4.84
C LEU A 29 9.45 28.53 -5.03
N VAL A 30 8.67 28.69 -6.11
CA VAL A 30 7.55 27.79 -6.44
C VAL A 30 8.04 26.38 -6.77
N MET A 31 9.18 26.22 -7.47
CA MET A 31 9.77 24.89 -7.71
C MET A 31 10.34 24.24 -6.44
N VAL A 32 10.88 25.01 -5.49
CA VAL A 32 11.37 24.48 -4.21
C VAL A 32 10.20 24.10 -3.30
N ILE A 33 9.13 24.91 -3.25
CA ILE A 33 7.93 24.60 -2.45
C ILE A 33 7.15 23.42 -3.06
N ALA A 34 7.11 23.29 -4.39
CA ALA A 34 6.49 22.15 -5.06
C ALA A 34 7.28 20.85 -4.91
N ARG A 35 8.56 20.89 -4.51
CA ARG A 35 9.36 19.69 -4.20
C ARG A 35 9.39 19.33 -2.71
N THR A 36 8.89 20.19 -1.83
CA THR A 36 8.76 19.91 -0.38
C THR A 36 7.32 19.65 0.04
N GLN A 37 6.38 19.62 -0.90
CA GLN A 37 5.10 19.00 -0.67
C GLN A 37 5.30 17.50 -0.88
N ASP A 38 5.68 16.82 0.20
CA ASP A 38 5.26 15.44 0.38
C ASP A 38 3.80 15.39 -0.05
N ALA A 39 3.52 14.62 -1.10
CA ALA A 39 2.15 14.40 -1.54
C ALA A 39 1.38 14.02 -0.27
N PRO A 40 0.26 14.69 0.06
CA PRO A 40 -0.54 14.26 1.19
C PRO A 40 -0.82 12.78 0.94
N ALA A 41 -0.34 11.93 1.86
CA ALA A 41 -0.71 10.52 1.89
C ALA A 41 -2.23 10.51 1.70
N ALA A 42 -2.70 9.92 0.61
CA ALA A 42 -4.12 9.84 0.34
C ALA A 42 -4.74 9.27 1.61
N GLU A 43 -5.58 10.06 2.28
CA GLU A 43 -6.24 9.65 3.51
C GLU A 43 -7.08 8.42 3.12
N THR A 44 -6.62 7.23 3.49
CA THR A 44 -7.31 5.99 3.19
C THR A 44 -8.50 5.90 4.14
N TRP A 45 -9.65 6.40 3.70
CA TRP A 45 -10.85 6.45 4.51
C TRP A 45 -11.35 5.05 4.88
N LEU A 46 -11.80 4.91 6.12
CA LEU A 46 -12.41 3.71 6.66
C LEU A 46 -13.71 3.29 5.94
N PRO A 47 -13.92 1.99 5.66
CA PRO A 47 -15.25 1.51 5.33
C PRO A 47 -16.19 1.66 6.55
N SER A 48 -17.41 2.14 6.32
CA SER A 48 -18.42 2.28 7.39
C SER A 48 -19.15 0.97 7.74
N ARG A 49 -18.68 -0.15 7.18
CA ARG A 49 -19.24 -1.50 7.27
C ARG A 49 -18.09 -2.48 7.40
N ASP A 50 -18.34 -3.62 8.02
CA ASP A 50 -17.29 -4.55 8.38
C ASP A 50 -16.81 -5.31 7.15
N ILE A 51 -15.49 -5.42 7.02
CA ILE A 51 -14.82 -6.23 6.00
C ILE A 51 -14.04 -7.30 6.72
N THR A 52 -14.34 -8.58 6.46
CA THR A 52 -13.67 -9.71 7.10
C THR A 52 -12.72 -10.41 6.13
N ILE A 53 -11.42 -10.41 6.43
CA ILE A 53 -10.43 -11.11 5.61
C ILE A 53 -9.86 -12.28 6.41
N THR A 54 -9.98 -13.50 5.88
CA THR A 54 -9.50 -14.72 6.53
C THR A 54 -8.30 -15.31 5.79
N GLY A 55 -7.25 -15.64 6.53
CA GLY A 55 -6.03 -16.24 6.00
C GLY A 55 -5.88 -17.71 6.41
N ARG A 56 -5.10 -18.47 5.64
CA ARG A 56 -4.57 -19.78 6.04
C ARG A 56 -3.10 -19.90 5.65
N VAL A 57 -2.29 -20.60 6.45
CA VAL A 57 -0.89 -20.92 6.15
C VAL A 57 -0.71 -22.41 5.85
N ILE A 58 0.16 -22.72 4.87
CA ILE A 58 0.60 -24.09 4.56
C ILE A 58 2.13 -24.14 4.56
N ALA A 59 2.72 -24.99 5.40
CA ALA A 59 4.16 -25.17 5.55
C ALA A 59 4.53 -26.68 5.61
N PRO A 60 5.47 -27.17 4.79
CA PRO A 60 5.76 -28.60 4.70
C PRO A 60 6.66 -29.19 5.80
N SER A 61 7.53 -28.39 6.43
CA SER A 61 8.54 -28.88 7.38
C SER A 61 8.72 -28.01 8.63
N CYS A 62 8.24 -26.78 8.61
CA CYS A 62 8.33 -25.84 9.73
C CYS A 62 6.98 -25.74 10.42
N GLN A 63 6.96 -25.44 11.71
CA GLN A 63 5.73 -25.00 12.36
C GLN A 63 5.47 -23.56 11.93
N ALA A 64 4.36 -23.34 11.23
CA ALA A 64 3.98 -22.03 10.74
C ALA A 64 2.51 -21.76 11.02
N HIS A 65 2.22 -20.62 11.63
CA HIS A 65 0.86 -20.18 11.89
C HIS A 65 0.77 -18.65 11.87
N MET A 66 -0.44 -18.11 11.76
CA MET A 66 -0.66 -16.67 11.96
C MET A 66 -1.13 -16.45 13.39
N ASP A 67 -0.79 -15.28 13.94
CA ASP A 67 -1.26 -14.82 15.25
C ASP A 67 -2.80 -14.65 15.31
N THR A 68 -3.40 -14.23 14.21
CA THR A 68 -4.84 -14.30 13.96
C THR A 68 -5.11 -14.82 12.55
N ASP A 69 -6.18 -15.59 12.38
CA ASP A 69 -6.63 -16.06 11.08
C ASP A 69 -7.62 -15.08 10.41
N THR A 70 -8.11 -14.09 11.16
CA THR A 70 -9.20 -13.20 10.73
C THR A 70 -8.87 -11.75 11.05
N LEU A 71 -9.05 -10.87 10.08
CA LEU A 71 -8.99 -9.41 10.23
C LEU A 71 -10.36 -8.81 9.96
N THR A 72 -10.74 -7.80 10.75
CA THR A 72 -11.98 -7.05 10.55
C THR A 72 -11.63 -5.57 10.39
N PHE A 73 -11.97 -5.00 9.23
CA PHE A 73 -11.82 -3.57 8.93
C PHE A 73 -13.19 -2.90 9.02
N GLY A 74 -13.26 -1.74 9.67
CA GLY A 74 -14.50 -1.01 9.89
C GLY A 74 -14.40 -0.05 11.07
N THR A 75 -15.41 0.79 11.26
CA THR A 75 -15.52 1.63 12.46
C THR A 75 -15.96 0.76 13.63
N GLN A 76 -15.02 0.06 14.27
CA GLN A 76 -15.33 -0.71 15.46
C GLN A 76 -15.80 0.27 16.55
N LYS A 77 -17.10 0.22 16.84
CA LYS A 77 -17.67 0.83 18.04
C LYS A 77 -16.87 0.32 19.22
N THR A 78 -16.35 1.27 19.99
CA THR A 78 -15.88 1.11 21.35
C THR A 78 -16.87 0.29 22.17
N ASP A 79 -16.59 -1.01 22.34
CA ASP A 79 -17.10 -1.78 23.47
C ASP A 79 -16.10 -2.89 23.85
N GLY A 80 -15.23 -2.54 24.78
CA GLY A 80 -15.03 -3.36 25.98
C GLY A 80 -14.10 -4.56 25.97
N SER A 81 -13.47 -4.99 24.87
CA SER A 81 -12.48 -6.09 24.92
C SER A 81 -11.10 -5.69 24.44
N ARG A 82 -10.20 -5.53 25.41
CA ARG A 82 -8.76 -5.36 25.20
C ARG A 82 -8.15 -6.70 24.74
N SER A 83 -7.63 -6.74 23.52
CA SER A 83 -6.42 -7.50 23.22
C SER A 83 -5.38 -6.51 22.70
N SER A 84 -4.28 -6.39 23.44
CA SER A 84 -3.21 -5.42 23.22
C SER A 84 -2.53 -5.59 21.86
N ALA A 85 -2.85 -4.72 20.92
CA ALA A 85 -1.94 -4.16 19.93
C ALA A 85 -2.59 -2.87 19.39
N SER A 86 -1.80 -1.88 18.99
CA SER A 86 -2.27 -0.61 18.40
C SER A 86 -2.72 0.47 19.38
N ARG A 87 -1.75 1.02 20.12
CA ARG A 87 -1.70 2.48 20.33
C ARG A 87 -0.69 3.06 19.34
N GLY A 88 -1.19 3.36 18.16
CA GLY A 88 -0.48 4.10 17.12
C GLY A 88 -1.55 4.74 16.25
N ASP A 89 -1.43 6.05 16.07
CA ASP A 89 -2.30 6.97 15.33
C ASP A 89 -2.28 6.65 13.82
N GLY A 90 -2.76 5.46 13.42
CA GLY A 90 -2.43 4.86 12.12
C GLY A 90 -3.62 4.24 11.41
N ASP A 91 -4.01 4.88 10.31
CA ASP A 91 -4.72 4.33 9.14
C ASP A 91 -5.46 2.98 9.37
N ASP A 92 -6.69 3.05 9.89
CA ASP A 92 -7.52 1.89 10.19
C ASP A 92 -7.88 1.01 8.95
N SER A 93 -7.51 1.46 7.74
CA SER A 93 -7.59 0.66 6.50
C SER A 93 -6.46 -0.37 6.38
N ARG A 94 -5.46 -0.32 7.27
CA ARG A 94 -4.25 -1.13 7.26
C ARG A 94 -4.11 -1.90 8.57
N GLN A 95 -3.98 -3.22 8.48
CA GLN A 95 -3.75 -4.08 9.64
C GLN A 95 -2.56 -5.01 9.38
N VAL A 96 -1.94 -5.49 10.46
CA VAL A 96 -0.76 -6.37 10.42
C VAL A 96 -1.14 -7.74 10.96
N LEU A 97 -0.78 -8.78 10.21
CA LEU A 97 -0.79 -10.18 10.59
C LEU A 97 0.64 -10.63 10.86
N ASN A 98 0.90 -11.32 11.95
CA ASN A 98 2.23 -11.88 12.20
C ASN A 98 2.25 -13.36 11.82
N LEU A 99 3.00 -13.69 10.77
CA LEU A 99 3.38 -15.07 10.47
C LEU A 99 4.46 -15.50 11.46
N GLN A 100 4.13 -16.49 12.29
CA GLN A 100 5.03 -17.05 13.29
C GLN A 100 5.63 -18.35 12.75
N LEU A 101 6.96 -18.40 12.69
CA LEU A 101 7.73 -19.56 12.31
C LEU A 101 8.48 -20.10 13.53
N SER A 102 8.46 -21.41 13.73
CA SER A 102 9.25 -22.10 14.76
C SER A 102 9.66 -23.49 14.29
N GLU A 103 10.65 -24.07 14.98
CA GLU A 103 11.19 -25.41 14.69
C GLU A 103 11.61 -25.56 13.23
N CYS A 104 12.48 -24.65 12.76
CA CYS A 104 12.85 -24.54 11.35
C CYS A 104 14.31 -24.19 11.13
N GLU A 105 14.90 -24.79 10.10
CA GLU A 105 16.24 -24.50 9.61
C GLU A 105 16.16 -24.27 8.10
N PHE A 106 16.46 -23.05 7.65
CA PHE A 106 16.41 -22.67 6.25
C PHE A 106 17.39 -21.53 5.95
N ASN A 107 17.85 -21.47 4.70
CA ASN A 107 18.68 -20.39 4.15
C ASN A 107 17.92 -19.49 3.16
N GLY A 108 16.67 -19.85 2.84
CA GLY A 108 15.77 -19.01 2.06
C GLY A 108 14.30 -19.32 2.38
N LEU A 109 13.48 -18.27 2.39
CA LEU A 109 12.04 -18.33 2.61
C LEU A 109 11.30 -17.96 1.32
N GLY A 110 10.50 -18.88 0.80
CA GLY A 110 9.57 -18.64 -0.30
C GLY A 110 8.18 -18.32 0.22
N LEU A 111 7.61 -17.18 -0.19
CA LEU A 111 6.23 -16.80 0.09
C LEU A 111 5.42 -16.82 -1.21
N LYS A 112 4.36 -17.63 -1.22
CA LYS A 112 3.41 -17.69 -2.33
C LYS A 112 2.02 -17.31 -1.85
N PHE A 113 1.53 -16.17 -2.35
CA PHE A 113 0.20 -15.68 -2.07
C PHE A 113 -0.81 -16.34 -3.03
N LYS A 114 -1.90 -16.86 -2.48
CA LYS A 114 -3.00 -17.44 -3.23
C LYS A 114 -4.32 -16.82 -2.78
N ALA A 115 -4.85 -15.92 -3.59
CA ALA A 115 -6.18 -15.36 -3.43
C ALA A 115 -6.84 -15.20 -4.80
N GLU A 116 -8.16 -15.02 -4.80
CA GLU A 116 -8.84 -14.52 -5.99
C GLU A 116 -8.41 -13.07 -6.24
N ALA A 117 -7.75 -12.85 -7.37
CA ALA A 117 -7.29 -11.51 -7.77
C ALA A 117 -8.16 -10.95 -8.90
N GLN A 118 -8.26 -9.62 -8.97
CA GLN A 118 -8.95 -8.94 -10.07
C GLN A 118 -8.17 -9.16 -11.38
N GLY A 119 -8.88 -9.48 -12.48
CA GLY A 119 -8.30 -10.00 -13.72
C GLY A 119 -6.99 -9.34 -14.18
N GLU A 120 -7.06 -8.08 -14.59
CA GLU A 120 -5.89 -7.30 -15.07
C GLU A 120 -5.02 -6.73 -13.93
N HIS A 121 -5.46 -6.87 -12.68
CA HIS A 121 -4.82 -6.32 -11.48
C HIS A 121 -4.48 -7.45 -10.49
N PRO A 122 -3.47 -8.28 -10.80
CA PRO A 122 -3.13 -9.47 -10.00
C PRO A 122 -2.69 -9.15 -8.57
N GLU A 123 -2.31 -7.91 -8.28
CA GLU A 123 -2.00 -7.38 -6.96
C GLU A 123 -3.22 -7.05 -6.10
N ARG A 124 -4.41 -6.96 -6.71
CA ARG A 124 -5.67 -6.60 -6.04
C ARG A 124 -6.49 -7.84 -5.76
N GLY A 125 -6.66 -8.16 -4.48
CA GLY A 125 -7.52 -9.22 -4.01
C GLY A 125 -9.00 -8.82 -4.08
N ILE A 126 -9.84 -9.77 -4.48
CA ILE A 126 -11.29 -9.58 -4.60
C ILE A 126 -11.94 -9.62 -3.23
N LEU A 127 -12.72 -8.58 -2.92
CA LEU A 127 -13.69 -8.58 -1.83
C LEU A 127 -15.07 -9.00 -2.35
N ARG A 128 -15.79 -9.85 -1.61
CA ARG A 128 -17.13 -10.32 -1.96
C ARG A 128 -18.14 -9.93 -0.90
N ARG A 129 -19.33 -9.50 -1.32
CA ARG A 129 -20.46 -9.28 -0.40
C ARG A 129 -20.85 -10.57 0.29
N GLN A 130 -21.08 -10.50 1.60
CA GLN A 130 -21.46 -11.70 2.37
C GLN A 130 -22.87 -12.20 2.03
N GLU A 131 -23.78 -11.30 1.64
CA GLU A 131 -25.18 -11.64 1.32
C GLU A 131 -25.32 -12.53 0.07
N ASP A 132 -24.65 -12.15 -1.02
CA ASP A 132 -24.86 -12.74 -2.36
C ASP A 132 -23.56 -13.18 -3.05
N SER A 133 -22.42 -13.10 -2.36
CA SER A 133 -21.08 -13.41 -2.88
C SER A 133 -20.67 -12.60 -4.12
N ALA A 134 -21.37 -11.50 -4.43
CA ALA A 134 -21.02 -10.67 -5.57
C ALA A 134 -19.68 -9.95 -5.33
N VAL A 135 -18.89 -9.82 -6.39
CA VAL A 135 -17.60 -9.12 -6.37
C VAL A 135 -17.83 -7.62 -6.13
N SER A 136 -17.17 -7.09 -5.11
CA SER A 136 -17.10 -5.66 -4.83
C SER A 136 -16.50 -4.93 -6.03
N GLN A 137 -17.19 -3.88 -6.48
CA GLN A 137 -16.70 -2.99 -7.53
C GLN A 137 -16.05 -1.74 -6.93
N GLN A 138 -16.30 -1.47 -5.64
CA GLN A 138 -15.85 -0.27 -4.96
C GLN A 138 -14.57 -0.48 -4.14
N MET A 139 -14.27 -1.71 -3.74
CA MET A 139 -13.20 -2.01 -2.79
C MET A 139 -12.36 -3.20 -3.24
N TYR A 140 -11.09 -3.19 -2.88
CA TYR A 140 -10.19 -4.33 -3.00
C TYR A 140 -9.23 -4.36 -1.82
N TYR A 141 -8.46 -5.44 -1.68
CA TYR A 141 -7.38 -5.50 -0.69
C TYR A 141 -6.04 -5.85 -1.34
N THR A 142 -4.96 -5.43 -0.70
CA THR A 142 -3.60 -5.87 -1.03
C THR A 142 -3.00 -6.61 0.18
N LEU A 143 -2.07 -7.52 -0.09
CA LEU A 143 -1.39 -8.32 0.91
C LEU A 143 0.09 -8.44 0.54
N GLY A 144 0.97 -8.26 1.51
CA GLY A 144 2.40 -8.51 1.34
C GLY A 144 3.17 -8.30 2.65
N PRO A 145 4.47 -8.62 2.68
CA PRO A 145 5.33 -8.31 3.82
C PRO A 145 5.31 -6.82 4.15
N GLN A 146 5.41 -6.51 5.45
CA GLN A 146 5.58 -5.12 5.88
C GLN A 146 6.89 -4.57 5.30
N LYS A 147 6.81 -3.48 4.54
CA LYS A 147 7.99 -2.70 4.15
C LYS A 147 8.74 -2.33 5.42
N ALA A 148 10.02 -2.69 5.51
CA ALA A 148 10.81 -2.48 6.71
C ALA A 148 10.88 -0.98 7.06
N THR A 149 10.58 -0.66 8.31
CA THR A 149 10.90 0.64 8.91
C THR A 149 12.27 0.54 9.57
N ALA A 150 12.92 1.67 9.85
CA ALA A 150 14.26 1.70 10.47
C ALA A 150 14.35 1.00 11.86
N GLN A 151 13.20 0.56 12.42
CA GLN A 151 13.10 -0.16 13.69
C GLN A 151 12.81 -1.66 13.54
N LEU A 152 12.48 -2.13 12.34
CA LEU A 152 12.19 -3.54 12.12
C LEU A 152 13.39 -4.19 11.42
N ASP A 153 13.97 -5.21 12.06
CA ASP A 153 15.04 -6.01 11.49
C ASP A 153 14.70 -6.38 10.04
N ASN A 154 15.71 -6.22 9.17
CA ASN A 154 15.65 -6.20 7.71
C ASN A 154 15.19 -7.53 7.04
N LEU A 155 14.50 -8.41 7.76
CA LEU A 155 14.27 -9.82 7.46
C LEU A 155 13.73 -10.07 6.05
N LEU A 156 12.82 -9.23 5.55
CA LEU A 156 12.22 -9.38 4.21
C LEU A 156 12.41 -8.15 3.30
N GLN A 157 13.57 -7.47 3.39
CA GLN A 157 13.81 -6.25 2.59
C GLN A 157 14.13 -6.53 1.12
N THR A 158 14.85 -7.60 0.86
CA THR A 158 15.42 -7.86 -0.46
C THR A 158 14.91 -9.18 -0.99
N LEU A 159 14.21 -9.12 -2.11
CA LEU A 159 13.86 -10.29 -2.88
C LEU A 159 15.12 -10.90 -3.48
N SER A 160 15.26 -12.22 -3.35
CA SER A 160 16.25 -13.00 -4.08
C SER A 160 16.06 -12.81 -5.60
N PRO A 161 17.14 -12.86 -6.42
CA PRO A 161 17.07 -12.67 -7.88
C PRO A 161 16.11 -13.59 -8.63
N ASP A 162 15.72 -14.72 -8.05
CA ASP A 162 14.80 -15.70 -8.62
C ASP A 162 13.35 -15.54 -8.15
N SER A 163 13.06 -14.47 -7.40
CA SER A 163 11.70 -14.08 -7.06
C SER A 163 10.93 -13.62 -8.29
N ALA A 164 9.61 -13.82 -8.25
CA ALA A 164 8.73 -13.14 -9.17
C ALA A 164 8.88 -11.60 -9.05
N ALA A 165 8.63 -10.90 -10.16
CA ALA A 165 8.65 -9.44 -10.17
C ALA A 165 7.47 -8.86 -9.37
N LEU A 166 7.73 -7.75 -8.67
CA LEU A 166 6.67 -6.93 -8.07
C LEU A 166 5.94 -6.15 -9.15
N VAL A 167 4.65 -5.91 -8.94
CA VAL A 167 3.83 -5.06 -9.81
C VAL A 167 3.91 -3.63 -9.31
N LYS A 168 3.97 -2.68 -10.24
CA LYS A 168 3.89 -1.25 -9.93
C LYS A 168 2.54 -0.70 -10.32
N ASP A 169 1.92 0.08 -9.44
CA ASP A 169 0.73 0.85 -9.82
C ASP A 169 1.12 2.10 -10.63
N ALA A 170 0.11 2.89 -11.01
CA ALA A 170 0.29 4.12 -11.78
C ALA A 170 1.06 5.21 -10.99
N GLN A 171 1.04 5.13 -9.67
CA GLN A 171 1.71 6.02 -8.73
C GLN A 171 3.16 5.60 -8.47
N GLY A 172 3.54 4.38 -8.88
CA GLY A 172 4.88 3.82 -8.75
C GLY A 172 5.07 2.98 -7.49
N ASP A 173 4.01 2.77 -6.70
CA ASP A 173 4.04 1.88 -5.54
C ASP A 173 4.13 0.42 -5.97
N THR A 174 4.86 -0.37 -5.20
CA THR A 174 5.17 -1.77 -5.50
C THR A 174 4.35 -2.74 -4.67
N TYR A 175 3.77 -3.74 -5.32
CA TYR A 175 2.88 -4.73 -4.74
C TYR A 175 3.24 -6.16 -5.14
N PHE A 176 2.83 -7.09 -4.27
CA PHE A 176 2.92 -8.53 -4.49
C PHE A 176 1.68 -9.00 -5.25
N ARG A 177 1.87 -9.90 -6.21
CA ARG A 177 0.78 -10.55 -6.93
C ARG A 177 0.18 -11.62 -6.04
N LEU A 178 -1.14 -11.69 -6.01
CA LEU A 178 -1.89 -12.61 -5.16
C LEU A 178 -2.29 -13.91 -5.89
N ASN A 179 -1.94 -14.02 -7.17
CA ASN A 179 -2.36 -15.11 -8.06
C ASN A 179 -1.25 -16.16 -8.32
N GLN A 180 -0.58 -16.60 -7.24
CA GLN A 180 0.31 -17.78 -7.20
C GLN A 180 1.79 -17.59 -7.59
N ASP A 181 2.28 -16.38 -7.75
CA ASP A 181 3.71 -16.16 -7.90
C ASP A 181 4.44 -16.42 -6.56
N GLU A 182 5.69 -16.88 -6.64
CA GLU A 182 6.53 -17.16 -5.48
C GLU A 182 7.61 -16.07 -5.33
N TYR A 183 7.73 -15.55 -4.11
CA TYR A 183 8.65 -14.49 -3.73
C TYR A 183 9.66 -15.05 -2.75
N TRP A 184 10.94 -15.06 -3.14
CA TRP A 184 12.02 -15.64 -2.36
C TRP A 184 12.78 -14.57 -1.60
N PHE A 185 13.07 -14.84 -0.34
CA PHE A 185 13.87 -13.98 0.53
C PHE A 185 15.08 -14.78 1.00
N ASP A 186 16.28 -14.25 0.71
CA ASP A 186 17.53 -14.85 1.18
C ASP A 186 17.66 -14.58 2.68
N MET A 187 17.46 -15.62 3.49
CA MET A 187 17.37 -15.51 4.94
C MET A 187 17.87 -16.78 5.59
N ASN A 188 18.89 -16.63 6.44
CA ASN A 188 19.42 -17.73 7.23
C ASN A 188 18.78 -17.71 8.62
N ALA A 189 18.03 -18.76 8.93
CA ALA A 189 17.41 -18.95 10.23
C ALA A 189 17.60 -20.40 10.70
N THR A 190 17.92 -20.55 11.98
CA THR A 190 17.91 -21.84 12.68
C THR A 190 17.16 -21.60 13.99
N LEU A 191 15.86 -21.91 14.00
CA LEU A 191 14.98 -21.73 15.14
C LEU A 191 14.83 -23.06 15.86
N LYS A 192 15.33 -23.14 17.10
CA LYS A 192 15.27 -24.34 17.95
C LYS A 192 14.75 -23.97 19.34
N ASP A 193 14.32 -24.98 20.10
CA ASP A 193 14.02 -24.84 21.53
C ASP A 193 13.00 -23.74 21.87
N GLY A 194 11.92 -23.64 21.09
CA GLY A 194 10.85 -22.66 21.30
C GLY A 194 11.14 -21.24 20.79
N GLU A 195 12.23 -21.04 20.04
CA GLU A 195 12.46 -19.81 19.29
C GLU A 195 11.37 -19.59 18.23
N VAL A 196 10.87 -18.35 18.16
CA VAL A 196 9.84 -17.94 17.21
C VAL A 196 10.32 -16.73 16.43
N MET A 197 10.29 -16.84 15.10
CA MET A 197 10.48 -15.72 14.19
C MET A 197 9.11 -15.16 13.80
N ASN A 198 8.95 -13.85 13.96
CA ASN A 198 7.75 -13.13 13.55
C ASN A 198 8.00 -12.38 12.26
N ILE A 199 7.17 -12.67 11.25
CA ILE A 199 7.19 -12.01 9.95
C ILE A 199 5.88 -11.22 9.81
N PRO A 200 5.92 -9.88 9.89
CA PRO A 200 4.72 -9.08 9.72
C PRO A 200 4.31 -9.00 8.25
N LEU A 201 3.04 -9.32 8.02
CA LEU A 201 2.35 -9.18 6.75
C LEU A 201 1.32 -8.07 6.90
N VAL A 202 1.29 -7.14 5.95
CA VAL A 202 0.34 -6.05 5.91
C VAL A 202 -0.81 -6.44 5.00
N VAL A 203 -2.02 -6.29 5.52
CA VAL A 203 -3.26 -6.31 4.74
C VAL A 203 -3.81 -4.91 4.73
N GLN A 204 -4.03 -4.37 3.53
CA GLN A 204 -4.58 -3.03 3.36
C GLN A 204 -5.81 -3.08 2.45
N VAL A 205 -6.85 -2.38 2.87
CA VAL A 205 -8.08 -2.22 2.10
C VAL A 205 -8.05 -0.89 1.37
N HIS A 206 -8.47 -0.90 0.10
CA HIS A 206 -8.43 0.25 -0.79
C HIS A 206 -9.78 0.46 -1.47
N HIS A 207 -10.08 1.72 -1.79
CA HIS A 207 -11.14 2.05 -2.73
C HIS A 207 -10.65 1.84 -4.18
N SER A 208 -11.49 1.24 -5.01
CA SER A 208 -11.24 1.06 -6.43
C SER A 208 -11.33 2.38 -7.19
N ASP A 209 -10.25 2.73 -7.90
CA ASP A 209 -10.20 3.88 -8.81
C ASP A 209 -11.13 3.71 -10.03
N ASP A 210 -11.50 2.47 -10.35
CA ASP A 210 -12.32 2.08 -11.50
C ASP A 210 -13.83 2.13 -11.20
N SER A 211 -14.20 2.54 -9.99
CA SER A 211 -15.59 2.73 -9.61
C SER A 211 -16.26 3.82 -10.47
N PRO A 212 -17.43 3.55 -11.09
CA PRO A 212 -18.15 4.52 -11.92
C PRO A 212 -18.68 5.73 -11.13
N GLN A 213 -18.67 5.70 -9.80
CA GLN A 213 -18.94 6.87 -8.95
C GLN A 213 -17.64 7.67 -8.73
N LYS A 214 -17.12 8.34 -9.77
CA LYS A 214 -15.95 9.23 -9.64
C LYS A 214 -16.26 10.61 -9.05
N GLU A 215 -17.53 10.96 -8.86
CA GLU A 215 -17.94 12.36 -8.67
C GLU A 215 -17.96 12.86 -7.22
N ASN A 216 -17.69 12.01 -6.22
CA ASN A 216 -17.56 12.43 -4.81
C ASN A 216 -16.62 11.49 -4.04
N ARG A 217 -15.35 11.43 -4.44
CA ARG A 217 -14.32 10.66 -3.71
C ARG A 217 -14.21 11.06 -2.23
N ASP A 218 -14.45 12.34 -1.92
CA ASP A 218 -14.36 12.88 -0.55
C ASP A 218 -15.49 12.41 0.40
N ARG A 219 -16.46 11.61 -0.07
CA ARG A 219 -17.60 11.11 0.75
C ARG A 219 -18.00 9.67 0.46
N GLN A 220 -17.17 8.89 -0.22
CA GLN A 220 -17.60 7.63 -0.82
C GLN A 220 -17.69 6.50 0.23
N ARG A 221 -18.83 6.48 0.91
CA ARG A 221 -19.24 5.44 1.84
C ARG A 221 -19.37 4.13 1.07
N ASN A 222 -18.75 3.05 1.55
CA ASN A 222 -19.03 1.70 1.04
C ASN A 222 -20.54 1.43 1.15
N THR A 223 -21.21 1.29 0.00
CA THR A 223 -22.65 0.98 -0.09
C THR A 223 -22.92 -0.50 -0.33
N GLU A 224 -21.88 -1.32 -0.54
CA GLU A 224 -21.98 -2.72 -0.93
C GLU A 224 -22.25 -3.67 0.26
N GLY A 225 -22.50 -3.14 1.46
CA GLY A 225 -22.74 -3.95 2.65
C GLY A 225 -21.47 -4.57 3.22
N ASP A 226 -21.61 -5.64 3.99
CA ASP A 226 -20.49 -6.32 4.63
C ASP A 226 -19.75 -7.18 3.60
N LEU A 227 -18.42 -7.06 3.60
CA LEU A 227 -17.55 -7.70 2.61
C LEU A 227 -16.71 -8.79 3.28
N SER A 228 -16.25 -9.74 2.47
CA SER A 228 -15.33 -10.78 2.92
C SER A 228 -14.37 -11.23 1.83
N ALA A 229 -13.21 -11.74 2.24
CA ALA A 229 -12.26 -12.40 1.36
C ALA A 229 -11.49 -13.49 2.10
N ASN A 230 -10.95 -14.43 1.33
CA ASN A 230 -10.07 -15.47 1.84
C ASN A 230 -8.75 -15.44 1.07
N PHE A 231 -7.64 -15.70 1.77
CA PHE A 231 -6.35 -15.95 1.14
C PHE A 231 -5.64 -17.14 1.76
N THR A 232 -4.71 -17.72 1.02
CA THR A 232 -3.78 -18.73 1.51
C THR A 232 -2.35 -18.27 1.27
N LEU A 233 -1.52 -18.36 2.30
CA LEU A 233 -0.08 -18.20 2.23
C LEU A 233 0.57 -19.59 2.22
N GLN A 234 1.26 -19.91 1.13
CA GLN A 234 2.07 -21.12 1.05
C GLN A 234 3.54 -20.76 1.27
N LEU A 235 4.20 -21.49 2.16
CA LEU A 235 5.62 -21.34 2.46
C LEU A 235 6.45 -22.42 1.79
N SER A 236 7.63 -22.04 1.32
CA SER A 236 8.66 -22.91 0.77
C SER A 236 10.02 -22.59 1.39
N TRP A 237 10.95 -23.55 1.35
CA TRP A 237 12.25 -23.45 2.02
C TRP A 237 13.40 -23.85 1.09
N ARG A 238 14.61 -23.39 1.40
CA ARG A 238 15.89 -23.80 0.80
C ARG A 238 16.95 -24.01 1.86
#